data_AF-A0AAU3FDW5-F1
#
_entry.id   AF-A0AAU3FDW5-F1
#
_cell.length_a   1.000
_cell.length_b   1.000
_cell.length_c   1.000
_cell.angle_alpha   90.00
_cell.angle_beta   90.00
_cell.angle_gamma   90.00
#
_symmetry.space_group_name_H-M   'P 1'
#
loop_
_entity.id
_entity.type
_entity.pdbx_description
1 polymer ?
#
loop_
_entity_poly.entity_id
_entity_poly.type
_entity_poly.pdbx_seq_one_letter_code
_entity_poly.pdbx_strand_id
1 'polypeptide(L)' 'MSPFAVEGANLAMYDGAELGKALATHPGDTEAALTAYEEALFPRSAAAATEASRNHKLCFDDNAPQGLVDLFTNYAQTG' A
#
# COMPACT_ATOMS: atom_id res chain seq x y z
N MET A 1 7.95 -6.38 7.87
CA MET A 1 6.91 -5.36 7.64
C MET A 1 7.10 -4.24 8.64
N SER A 2 7.06 -2.99 8.17
CA SER A 2 7.30 -1.78 8.98
C SER A 2 6.08 -1.47 9.87
N PRO A 3 6.22 -1.04 11.13
CA PRO A 3 5.09 -0.70 12.02
C PRO A 3 4.26 0.51 11.56
N PHE A 4 4.72 1.25 10.54
CA PHE A 4 3.94 2.29 9.85
C PHE A 4 2.93 1.72 8.85
N ALA A 5 2.92 0.39 8.67
CA ALA A 5 1.96 -0.34 7.85
C ALA A 5 0.60 -0.50 8.55
N VAL A 6 0.05 0.57 9.14
CA VAL A 6 -1.35 0.59 9.60
C VAL A 6 -2.30 0.22 8.45
N GLU A 7 -1.87 0.40 7.20
CA GLU A 7 -2.54 -0.11 6.00
C GLU A 7 -2.56 -1.64 5.86
N GLY A 8 -1.64 -2.41 6.44
CA GLY A 8 -1.51 -3.84 6.14
C GLY A 8 -2.76 -4.65 6.48
N ALA A 9 -3.37 -4.40 7.64
CA ALA A 9 -4.60 -5.08 8.05
C ALA A 9 -5.82 -4.60 7.23
N ASN A 10 -5.93 -3.29 6.97
CA ASN A 10 -7.02 -2.74 6.16
C ASN A 10 -6.95 -3.23 4.71
N LEU A 11 -5.74 -3.29 4.13
CA LEU A 11 -5.51 -3.83 2.80
C LEU A 11 -5.85 -5.32 2.76
N ALA A 12 -5.45 -6.12 3.74
CA ALA A 12 -5.81 -7.53 3.78
C ALA A 12 -7.33 -7.77 3.84
N MET A 13 -8.06 -6.93 4.60
CA MET A 13 -9.53 -7.00 4.64
C MET A 13 -10.17 -6.59 3.32
N TYR A 14 -9.65 -5.54 2.68
CA TYR A 14 -10.10 -5.08 1.37
C TYR A 14 -9.83 -6.13 0.28
N ASP A 15 -8.64 -6.71 0.28
CA ASP A 15 -8.18 -7.78 -0.61
C ASP A 15 -9.11 -9.00 -0.52
N GLY A 16 -9.47 -9.41 0.70
CA GLY A 16 -10.42 -10.51 0.91
C GLY A 16 -11.81 -10.22 0.33
N ALA A 17 -12.31 -8.99 0.45
CA ALA A 17 -13.59 -8.58 -0.11
C ALA A 17 -13.57 -8.57 -1.65
N GLU A 18 -12.52 -8.00 -2.25
CA GLU A 18 -12.38 -7.94 -3.71
C GLU A 18 -12.19 -9.32 -4.33
N LEU A 19 -11.40 -10.20 -3.70
CA LEU A 19 -11.26 -11.58 -4.14
C LEU A 19 -12.58 -12.35 -4.05
N GLY A 20 -13.31 -12.22 -2.94
CA GLY A 20 -14.63 -12.84 -2.78
C GLY A 20 -15.62 -12.40 -3.86
N LYS A 21 -15.61 -11.12 -4.21
CA LYS A 21 -16.41 -10.56 -5.30
C LYS A 21 -15.99 -11.11 -6.67
N ALA A 22 -14.69 -11.20 -6.95
CA ALA A 22 -14.17 -11.75 -8.20
C ALA A 22 -14.60 -13.21 -8.39
N LEU A 23 -14.48 -14.03 -7.34
CA LEU A 23 -14.93 -15.43 -7.34
C LEU A 23 -16.45 -15.55 -7.56
N ALA A 24 -17.25 -14.71 -6.91
CA ALA A 24 -18.70 -14.70 -7.09
C ALA A 24 -19.13 -14.30 -8.52
N THR A 25 -18.32 -13.50 -9.22
CA THR A 25 -18.59 -13.03 -10.58
C THR A 25 -18.20 -14.05 -11.66
N HIS A 26 -17.28 -14.97 -11.35
CA HIS A 26 -16.78 -15.99 -12.27
C HIS A 26 -17.04 -17.42 -11.74
N PRO A 27 -18.30 -17.85 -11.62
CA PRO A 27 -18.63 -19.17 -11.07
C PRO A 27 -18.05 -20.29 -11.94
N GLY A 28 -17.20 -21.14 -11.34
CA GLY A 28 -16.57 -22.27 -12.02
C GLY A 28 -15.33 -21.92 -12.83
N ASP A 29 -14.93 -20.65 -12.88
CA ASP A 29 -13.71 -20.18 -13.55
C ASP A 29 -12.82 -19.39 -12.57
N THR A 30 -12.11 -20.15 -11.74
CA THR A 30 -11.23 -19.58 -10.70
C THR A 30 -10.07 -18.78 -11.30
N GLU A 31 -9.52 -19.22 -12.44
CA GLU A 31 -8.37 -18.54 -13.06
C GLU A 31 -8.78 -17.18 -13.62
N ALA A 32 -9.96 -17.06 -14.24
CA ALA A 32 -10.50 -15.77 -14.63
C ALA A 32 -10.76 -14.86 -13.42
N ALA A 33 -11.28 -15.41 -12.32
CA ALA A 33 -11.48 -14.65 -11.09
C ALA A 33 -10.16 -14.11 -10.51
N LEU A 34 -9.13 -14.96 -10.43
CA LEU A 34 -7.81 -14.60 -9.92
C LEU A 34 -7.16 -13.54 -10.81
N THR A 35 -7.21 -13.74 -12.13
CA THR A 35 -6.67 -12.76 -13.10
C THR A 35 -7.29 -11.38 -12.90
N ALA A 36 -8.63 -11.30 -12.84
CA ALA A 36 -9.34 -10.04 -12.67
C ALA A 36 -9.03 -9.36 -11.31
N TYR A 37 -8.89 -10.15 -10.25
CA TYR A 37 -8.52 -9.65 -8.92
C TYR A 37 -7.07 -9.13 -8.90
N GLU A 38 -6.14 -9.89 -9.47
CA GLU A 38 -4.70 -9.60 -9.45
C GLU A 38 -4.34 -8.39 -10.32
N GLU A 39 -5.00 -8.21 -11.46
CA GLU A 39 -4.86 -7.02 -12.32
C GLU A 39 -5.12 -5.72 -11.55
N ALA A 40 -6.06 -5.73 -10.62
CA ALA A 40 -6.34 -4.59 -9.74
C ALA A 40 -5.44 -4.55 -8.49
N LEU A 41 -5.09 -5.70 -7.92
CA LEU A 41 -4.27 -5.81 -6.71
C LEU A 41 -2.84 -5.32 -6.94
N PHE A 42 -2.16 -5.80 -7.97
CA PHE A 42 -0.71 -5.59 -8.08
C PHE A 42 -0.30 -4.13 -8.22
N PRO A 43 -0.95 -3.29 -9.06
CA PRO A 43 -0.61 -1.87 -9.13
C PRO A 43 -0.83 -1.15 -7.79
N ARG A 44 -1.93 -1.46 -7.09
CA ARG A 44 -2.22 -0.90 -5.76
C ARG A 44 -1.14 -1.30 -4.74
N SER A 45 -0.80 -2.58 -4.68
CA SER A 45 0.18 -3.12 -3.73
C SER A 45 1.59 -2.56 -4.00
N ALA A 46 1.97 -2.38 -5.26
CA ALA A 46 3.24 -1.77 -5.62
C ALA A 46 3.35 -0.30 -5.18
N ALA A 47 2.26 0.47 -5.35
CA ALA A 47 2.19 1.85 -4.87
C ALA A 47 2.30 1.92 -3.35
N ALA A 48 1.50 1.13 -2.62
CA ALA A 48 1.53 1.06 -1.16
C ALA A 48 2.92 0.65 -0.62
N ALA A 49 3.57 -0.33 -1.25
CA ALA A 49 4.92 -0.76 -0.87
C ALA A 49 5.98 0.36 -1.09
N THR A 50 5.87 1.11 -2.18
CA THR A 50 6.76 2.23 -2.49
C THR A 50 6.61 3.35 -1.46
N GLU A 51 5.37 3.72 -1.15
CA GLU A 51 5.04 4.72 -0.12
C GLU A 51 5.57 4.29 1.25
N ALA A 52 5.30 3.04 1.66
CA ALA A 52 5.77 2.50 2.92
C ALA A 52 7.31 2.49 3.01
N SER A 53 8.01 2.14 1.93
CA SER A 53 9.47 2.18 1.87
C SER A 53 10.02 3.59 2.02
N ARG A 54 9.43 4.57 1.32
CA ARG A 54 9.84 5.98 1.44
C ARG A 54 9.62 6.51 2.85
N ASN A 55 8.45 6.26 3.44
CA ASN A 55 8.13 6.69 4.80
C ASN A 55 9.04 6.01 5.83
N HIS A 56 9.37 4.73 5.63
CA HIS A 56 10.32 4.03 6.49
C HIS A 56 11.71 4.68 6.44
N LYS A 57 12.22 5.01 5.24
CA LYS A 57 13.52 5.70 5.11
C LYS A 57 13.49 7.07 5.79
N LEU A 58 12.46 7.86 5.53
CA LEU A 58 12.30 9.19 6.13
C LEU A 58 12.41 9.19 7.65
N CYS A 59 11.91 8.13 8.30
CA CYS A 59 11.85 8.03 9.75
C CYS A 59 13.02 7.26 10.38
N PHE A 60 13.74 6.41 9.64
CA PHE A 60 14.71 5.44 10.19
C PHE A 60 16.02 5.29 9.41
N ASP A 61 16.29 6.13 8.41
CA ASP A 61 17.61 6.13 7.78
C ASP A 61 18.71 6.70 8.69
N ASP A 62 19.96 6.61 8.24
CA ASP A 62 21.14 7.08 8.99
C ASP A 62 21.11 8.60 9.26
N ASN A 63 20.28 9.36 8.55
CA ASN A 63 20.13 10.79 8.70
C ASN A 63 18.88 11.17 9.52
N ALA A 64 18.17 10.19 10.08
CA ALA A 64 17.01 10.45 10.93
C ALA A 64 17.42 11.23 12.21
N PRO A 65 16.61 12.22 12.66
CA PRO A 65 15.28 12.57 12.15
C PRO A 65 15.28 13.67 11.07
N GLN A 66 16.43 14.08 10.51
CA GLN A 66 16.56 15.29 9.70
C GLN A 66 15.65 15.29 8.46
N GLY A 67 15.52 14.15 7.77
CA GLY A 67 14.64 14.06 6.60
C GLY A 67 13.18 14.43 6.91
N LEU A 68 12.67 14.02 8.08
CA LEU A 68 11.33 14.35 8.52
C LEU A 68 11.19 15.85 8.86
N VAL A 69 12.22 16.45 9.46
CA VAL A 69 12.26 17.89 9.76
C VAL A 69 12.23 18.72 8.48
N ASP A 70 13.01 18.32 7.47
CA ASP A 70 13.07 19.00 6.18
C ASP A 70 11.72 18.96 5.47
N LEU A 71 11.04 17.80 5.50
CA LEU A 71 9.71 17.63 4.93
C LEU A 71 8.70 18.64 5.53
N PHE A 72 8.62 18.73 6.86
CA PHE A 72 7.69 19.66 7.52
C PHE A 72 8.04 21.12 7.29
N THR A 73 9.34 21.45 7.28
CA THR A 73 9.82 22.80 7.02
C THR A 73 9.42 23.25 5.61
N ASN A 74 9.55 22.38 4.61
CA ASN A 74 9.12 22.65 3.25
C ASN A 74 7.61 22.93 3.16
N TYR A 75 6.76 22.12 3.81
CA TYR A 75 5.31 22.39 3.83
C TYR A 75 4.96 23.74 4.46
N ALA A 76 5.68 24.16 5.51
CA ALA A 76 5.47 25.46 6.15
C ALA A 76 5.88 26.66 5.29
N GLN A 77 6.78 26.48 4.31
CA GLN A 77 7.19 27.54 3.38
C GLN A 77 6.33 27.61 2.11
N THR A 78 5.55 26.57 1.82
CA THR A 78 4.73 26.46 0.60
C THR A 78 3.25 26.82 0.84
N GLY A 79 2.86 27.14 2.08
CA GLY A 79 1.52 27.63 2.45
C GLY A 79 1.52 29.12 2.74
#